data_AF-A0A0R0G966-F1
#
_entry.id   AF-A0A0R0G966-F1
#
_cell.length_a   1.000
_cell.length_b   1.000
_cell.length_c   1.000
_cell.angle_alpha   90.00
_cell.angle_beta   90.00
_cell.angle_gamma   90.00
#
_symmetry.space_group_name_H-M   'P 1'
#
loop_
_entity.id
_entity.type
_entity.pdbx_description
1 polymer ?
#
loop_
_entity_poly.entity_id
_entity_poly.type
_entity_poly.pdbx_seq_one_letter_code
_entity_poly.pdbx_strand_id
1 'polypeptide(L)'
;MEIDVESKLGELLKFIQKKKGRMHDRAPKVWVEPVLPRCQHCGRENSVEPLIADTKRKDINWLFLLLAQMLGCCTIKQLKYFCKHTNSHRTGAKDRLVYSTYMGLCKQLLPELFGSCS
;
A
#
# COMPACT_ATOMS: atom_id res chain seq x y z
N MET A 1 -14.99 -7.74 4.93
CA MET A 1 -13.92 -8.42 4.17
C MET A 1 -12.98 -9.03 5.18
N GLU A 2 -12.80 -10.34 5.11
CA GLU A 2 -11.84 -11.06 5.93
C GLU A 2 -10.54 -11.21 5.15
N ILE A 3 -9.41 -11.04 5.83
CA ILE A 3 -8.08 -11.11 5.22
C ILE A 3 -7.29 -12.18 5.97
N ASP A 4 -6.89 -13.22 5.24
CA ASP A 4 -5.86 -14.14 5.71
C ASP A 4 -4.48 -13.45 5.60
N VAL A 5 -3.89 -13.18 6.76
CA VAL A 5 -2.68 -12.35 6.85
C VAL A 5 -1.49 -13.02 6.17
N GLU A 6 -1.28 -14.32 6.42
CA GLU A 6 -0.12 -15.05 5.89
C GLU A 6 -0.18 -15.18 4.37
N SER A 7 -1.34 -15.54 3.83
CA SER A 7 -1.58 -15.65 2.40
C SER A 7 -1.38 -14.31 1.70
N LYS A 8 -2.00 -13.23 2.21
CA LYS A 8 -1.86 -11.89 1.58
C LYS A 8 -0.45 -11.31 1.69
N LEU A 9 0.22 -11.54 2.81
CA LEU A 9 1.62 -11.16 2.94
C LEU A 9 2.49 -11.96 1.95
N GLY A 10 2.26 -13.27 1.83
CA GLY A 10 2.97 -14.12 0.87
C GLY A 10 2.75 -13.72 -0.59
N GLU A 11 1.52 -13.39 -0.98
CA GLU A 11 1.19 -12.84 -2.31
C GLU A 11 1.96 -11.55 -2.58
N LEU A 12 1.94 -10.61 -1.64
CA LEU A 12 2.62 -9.32 -1.76
C LEU A 12 4.14 -9.48 -1.88
N LEU A 13 4.75 -10.32 -1.05
CA LEU A 13 6.20 -10.57 -1.07
C LEU A 13 6.64 -11.20 -2.39
N LYS A 14 5.92 -12.20 -2.88
CA LYS A 14 6.17 -12.80 -4.21
C LYS A 14 6.09 -11.76 -5.33
N PHE A 15 5.10 -10.87 -5.26
CA PHE A 15 4.96 -9.79 -6.23
C PHE A 15 6.15 -8.82 -6.18
N ILE A 16 6.54 -8.37 -5.00
CA ILE A 16 7.68 -7.47 -4.79
C ILE A 16 8.96 -8.12 -5.31
N GLN A 17 9.25 -9.35 -4.90
CA GLN A 17 10.45 -10.07 -5.34
C GLN A 17 10.55 -10.15 -6.87
N LYS A 18 9.44 -10.41 -7.55
CA LYS A 18 9.40 -10.50 -9.03
C LYS A 18 9.53 -9.16 -9.74
N LYS A 19 9.09 -8.05 -9.12
CA LYS A 19 8.89 -6.77 -9.82
C LYS A 19 9.77 -5.62 -9.32
N LYS A 20 10.32 -5.68 -8.10
CA LYS A 20 11.05 -4.58 -7.44
C LYS A 20 12.14 -3.98 -8.31
N GLY A 21 12.94 -4.81 -8.98
CA GLY A 21 14.04 -4.34 -9.85
C GLY A 21 13.58 -3.47 -11.04
N ARG A 22 12.30 -3.53 -11.43
CA ARG A 22 11.72 -2.73 -12.52
C ARG A 22 10.95 -1.50 -12.04
N MET A 23 10.75 -1.37 -10.72
CA MET A 23 9.93 -0.29 -10.16
C MET A 23 10.68 1.04 -10.13
N HIS A 24 12.01 1.07 -9.97
CA HIS A 24 12.82 2.30 -9.91
C HIS A 24 12.22 3.37 -8.97
N ASP A 25 11.88 2.96 -7.75
CA ASP A 25 11.18 3.75 -6.74
C ASP A 25 9.81 4.32 -7.13
N ARG A 26 9.14 3.68 -8.11
CA ARG A 26 7.79 4.04 -8.56
C ARG A 26 6.88 2.83 -8.47
N ALA A 27 5.72 3.03 -7.88
CA ALA A 27 4.74 1.97 -7.76
C ALA A 27 4.24 1.57 -9.15
N PRO A 28 4.07 0.27 -9.42
CA PRO A 28 3.41 -0.17 -10.65
C PRO A 28 1.96 0.31 -10.66
N LYS A 29 1.36 0.39 -11.86
CA LYS A 29 0.00 0.89 -12.05
C LYS A 29 -1.03 0.24 -11.12
N VAL A 30 -0.95 -1.09 -10.93
CA VAL A 30 -1.86 -1.87 -10.06
C VAL A 30 -1.82 -1.45 -8.58
N TRP A 31 -0.77 -0.79 -8.11
CA TRP A 31 -0.71 -0.25 -6.75
C TRP A 31 -1.23 1.19 -6.66
N VAL A 32 -1.07 1.96 -7.74
CA VAL A 32 -1.56 3.35 -7.81
C VAL A 32 -3.06 3.39 -8.07
N GLU A 33 -3.54 2.43 -8.86
CA GLU A 33 -4.92 2.16 -9.25
C GLU A 33 -5.27 0.71 -8.84
N PRO A 34 -5.60 0.47 -7.56
CA PRO A 34 -5.92 -0.87 -7.06
C PRO A 34 -7.12 -1.48 -7.78
N VAL A 35 -7.06 -2.80 -8.01
CA VAL A 35 -8.26 -3.56 -8.38
C VAL A 35 -9.08 -3.77 -7.11
N LEU A 36 -10.23 -3.13 -7.06
CA LEU A 36 -11.16 -3.14 -5.94
C LEU A 36 -12.00 -4.42 -5.97
N PRO A 37 -12.39 -4.95 -4.80
CA PRO A 37 -13.30 -6.08 -4.74
C PRO A 37 -14.65 -5.78 -5.40
N ARG A 38 -15.30 -6.83 -5.90
CA ARG A 38 -16.69 -6.82 -6.32
C ARG A 38 -17.60 -6.53 -5.13
N CYS A 39 -18.61 -5.68 -5.32
CA CYS A 39 -19.65 -5.48 -4.33
C CYS A 39 -20.54 -6.73 -4.21
N GLN A 40 -20.63 -7.31 -3.02
CA GLN A 40 -21.45 -8.51 -2.77
C GLN A 40 -22.96 -8.23 -2.79
N HIS A 41 -23.37 -6.97 -2.61
CA HIS A 41 -24.79 -6.59 -2.56
C HIS A 41 -25.37 -6.28 -3.95
N CYS A 42 -24.65 -5.55 -4.79
CA CYS A 42 -25.13 -5.17 -6.13
C CYS A 42 -24.38 -5.87 -7.28
N GLY A 43 -23.33 -6.63 -6.98
CA GLY A 43 -22.55 -7.35 -7.98
C GLY A 43 -21.66 -6.48 -8.87
N ARG A 44 -21.60 -5.16 -8.65
CA ARG A 44 -20.73 -4.26 -9.41
C ARG A 44 -19.25 -4.63 -9.17
N GLU A 45 -18.52 -4.80 -10.26
CA GLU A 45 -17.08 -5.07 -10.24
C GLU A 45 -16.28 -3.81 -9.91
N ASN A 46 -15.10 -3.98 -9.32
CA ASN A 46 -14.14 -2.90 -9.07
C ASN A 46 -14.75 -1.67 -8.38
N SER A 47 -15.51 -1.86 -7.29
CA SER A 47 -16.30 -0.78 -6.70
C SER A 47 -16.32 -0.69 -5.18
N VAL A 48 -15.71 -1.64 -4.47
CA VAL A 48 -15.65 -1.59 -2.99
C VAL A 48 -14.36 -0.88 -2.58
N GLU A 49 -14.49 0.37 -2.15
CA GLU A 49 -13.37 1.20 -1.69
C GLU A 49 -13.32 1.32 -0.17
N PRO A 50 -12.12 1.51 0.42
CA PRO A 50 -12.00 1.81 1.84
C PRO A 50 -12.52 3.22 2.15
N LEU A 51 -13.24 3.39 3.25
CA LEU A 51 -13.63 4.70 3.76
C LEU A 51 -12.47 5.31 4.55
N ILE A 52 -11.72 6.23 3.94
CA ILE A 52 -10.53 6.88 4.54
C ILE A 52 -10.68 8.41 4.66
N ALA A 53 -11.66 9.03 4.00
CA ALA A 53 -11.75 10.48 3.85
C ALA A 53 -11.79 11.22 5.21
N ASP A 54 -12.61 10.71 6.14
CA ASP A 54 -12.81 11.31 7.46
C ASP A 54 -11.94 10.66 8.56
N THR A 55 -11.12 9.69 8.20
CA THR A 55 -10.20 9.05 9.14
C THR A 55 -9.02 9.99 9.43
N LYS A 56 -8.78 10.28 10.71
CA LYS A 56 -7.57 11.00 11.13
C LYS A 56 -6.35 10.22 10.65
N ARG A 57 -5.35 10.93 10.09
CA ARG A 57 -4.20 10.28 9.42
C ARG A 57 -3.43 9.31 10.31
N LYS A 58 -3.39 9.57 11.62
CA LYS A 58 -2.77 8.70 12.63
C LYS A 58 -3.57 7.41 12.92
N ASP A 59 -4.86 7.42 12.62
CA ASP A 59 -5.80 6.32 12.92
C ASP A 59 -6.08 5.47 11.65
N ILE A 60 -5.41 5.77 10.53
CA ILE A 60 -5.50 4.96 9.30
C ILE A 60 -4.92 3.57 9.59
N ASN A 61 -5.69 2.53 9.27
CA ASN A 61 -5.20 1.15 9.35
C ASN A 61 -4.30 0.83 8.14
N TRP A 62 -3.05 1.26 8.22
CA TRP A 62 -2.05 1.08 7.17
C TRP A 62 -1.77 -0.38 6.85
N LEU A 63 -1.79 -1.26 7.87
CA LEU A 63 -1.58 -2.69 7.70
C LEU A 63 -2.68 -3.32 6.85
N PHE A 64 -3.94 -3.00 7.15
CA PHE A 64 -5.07 -3.51 6.37
C PHE A 64 -5.00 -3.03 4.91
N LEU A 65 -4.69 -1.75 4.70
CA LEU A 65 -4.53 -1.21 3.34
C LEU A 65 -3.35 -1.84 2.58
N LEU A 66 -2.26 -2.20 3.27
CA LEU A 66 -1.15 -2.92 2.66
C LEU A 66 -1.58 -4.32 2.21
N LEU A 67 -2.16 -5.10 3.11
CA LEU A 67 -2.52 -6.50 2.87
C LEU A 67 -3.66 -6.62 1.84
N ALA A 68 -4.60 -5.69 1.85
CA ALA A 68 -5.64 -5.58 0.83
C ALA A 68 -5.13 -5.00 -0.51
N GLN A 69 -3.88 -4.53 -0.55
CA GLN A 69 -3.27 -3.83 -1.69
C GLN A 69 -4.03 -2.57 -2.14
N MET A 70 -4.59 -1.82 -1.19
CA MET A 70 -5.45 -0.65 -1.43
C MET A 70 -4.80 0.70 -1.08
N LEU A 71 -3.48 0.75 -0.85
CA LEU A 71 -2.78 2.00 -0.55
C LEU A 71 -2.92 3.07 -1.65
N GLY A 72 -3.18 2.67 -2.89
CA GLY A 72 -3.52 3.58 -3.99
C GLY A 72 -4.81 4.37 -3.77
N CYS A 73 -5.71 3.92 -2.89
CA CYS A 73 -6.93 4.65 -2.51
C CYS A 73 -6.61 5.85 -1.60
N CYS A 74 -5.43 5.90 -0.97
CA CYS A 74 -5.05 7.03 -0.15
C CYS A 74 -4.81 8.30 -0.96
N THR A 75 -5.16 9.44 -0.38
CA THR A 75 -4.80 10.75 -0.90
C THR A 75 -3.30 11.02 -0.79
N ILE A 76 -2.78 11.91 -1.64
CA ILE A 76 -1.39 12.38 -1.55
C ILE A 76 -1.07 12.92 -0.15
N LYS A 77 -2.02 13.61 0.50
CA LYS A 77 -1.83 14.16 1.86
C LYS A 77 -1.66 13.05 2.91
N GLN A 78 -2.43 11.97 2.81
CA GLN A 78 -2.31 10.80 3.70
C GLN A 78 -0.99 10.07 3.46
N LEU A 79 -0.61 9.83 2.21
CA LEU A 79 0.67 9.17 1.89
C LEU A 79 1.87 10.01 2.33
N LYS A 80 1.85 11.34 2.11
CA LYS A 80 2.87 12.25 2.63
C LYS A 80 2.95 12.24 4.15
N TYR A 81 1.81 12.13 4.83
CA TYR A 81 1.79 12.01 6.29
C TYR A 81 2.52 10.74 6.73
N PHE A 82 2.22 9.58 6.14
CA PHE A 82 2.95 8.35 6.45
C PHE A 82 4.46 8.50 6.21
N CYS A 83 4.84 8.96 5.02
CA CYS A 83 6.25 9.11 4.62
C CYS A 83 7.03 10.06 5.56
N LYS A 84 6.38 11.14 6.02
CA LYS A 84 6.95 12.06 7.02
C LYS A 84 7.25 11.35 8.35
N HIS A 85 6.39 10.46 8.80
CA HIS A 85 6.54 9.77 10.10
C HIS A 85 7.38 8.48 10.02
N THR A 86 7.80 8.08 8.82
CA THR A 86 8.73 6.95 8.59
C THR A 86 10.09 7.41 8.06
N ASN A 87 10.42 8.70 8.22
CA ASN A 87 11.66 9.33 7.77
C ASN A 87 11.95 9.14 6.26
N SER A 88 10.94 8.83 5.45
CA SER A 88 11.03 8.72 4.01
C SER A 88 10.55 10.03 3.37
N HIS A 89 11.21 11.14 3.71
CA HIS A 89 10.81 12.46 3.27
C HIS A 89 10.97 12.60 1.74
N ARG A 90 9.89 12.33 1.00
CA ARG A 90 9.82 12.53 -0.44
C ARG A 90 8.78 13.57 -0.81
N THR A 91 9.21 14.58 -1.54
CA THR A 91 8.35 15.37 -2.44
C THR A 91 8.26 14.61 -3.75
N GLY A 92 7.09 14.05 -4.06
CA GLY A 92 6.95 13.20 -5.24
C GLY A 92 5.51 13.07 -5.73
N ALA A 93 5.40 12.57 -6.95
CA ALA A 93 4.15 12.12 -7.54
C ALA A 93 3.56 10.92 -6.76
N LYS A 94 2.28 10.63 -6.99
CA LYS A 94 1.52 9.61 -6.24
C LYS A 94 2.18 8.23 -6.33
N ASP A 95 2.70 7.85 -7.49
CA ASP A 95 3.41 6.58 -7.73
C ASP A 95 4.63 6.39 -6.81
N ARG A 96 5.43 7.45 -6.60
CA ARG A 96 6.58 7.42 -5.69
C ARG A 96 6.14 7.33 -4.23
N LEU A 97 5.10 8.08 -3.85
CA LEU A 97 4.58 8.06 -2.49
C LEU A 97 3.99 6.69 -2.15
N VAL A 98 3.18 6.09 -3.03
CA VAL A 98 2.64 4.74 -2.85
C VAL A 98 3.77 3.72 -2.70
N TYR A 99 4.80 3.77 -3.57
CA TYR A 99 5.95 2.87 -3.46
C TYR A 99 6.66 3.00 -2.11
N SER A 100 6.98 4.23 -1.70
CA SER A 100 7.62 4.48 -0.40
C SER A 100 6.76 4.00 0.77
N THR A 101 5.44 4.15 0.70
CA THR A 101 4.53 3.62 1.73
C THR A 101 4.53 2.09 1.77
N TYR A 102 4.43 1.42 0.63
CA TYR A 102 4.54 -0.05 0.56
C TYR A 102 5.86 -0.55 1.16
N MET A 103 6.99 -0.02 0.69
CA MET A 103 8.31 -0.46 1.16
C MET A 103 8.53 -0.14 2.63
N GLY A 104 8.07 1.03 3.09
CA GLY A 104 8.14 1.42 4.49
C GLY A 104 7.36 0.46 5.41
N LEU A 105 6.14 0.08 5.01
CA LEU A 105 5.34 -0.89 5.77
C LEU A 105 5.94 -2.30 5.72
N CYS A 106 6.43 -2.75 4.57
CA CYS A 106 7.16 -4.02 4.47
C CYS A 106 8.39 -4.05 5.38
N LYS A 107 9.14 -2.94 5.47
CA LYS A 107 10.28 -2.81 6.39
C LYS A 107 9.87 -2.86 7.86
N GLN A 108 8.71 -2.30 8.21
CA GLN A 108 8.18 -2.39 9.57
C GLN A 108 7.71 -3.80 9.94
N LEU A 109 7.08 -4.51 9.01
CA LEU A 109 6.58 -5.88 9.23
C LEU A 109 7.69 -6.93 9.22
N LEU A 110 8.67 -6.76 8.33
CA LEU A 110 9.70 -7.75 8.01
C LEU A 110 11.08 -7.08 7.92
N PRO A 111 11.60 -6.56 9.05
CA PRO A 111 12.87 -5.84 9.08
C PRO A 111 14.03 -6.70 8.55
N GLU A 112 14.02 -8.01 8.81
CA GLU A 112 15.03 -8.95 8.32
C GLU A 112 15.13 -8.99 6.79
N LEU A 113 14.00 -8.85 6.09
CA LEU A 113 13.92 -8.98 4.63
C LEU A 113 14.14 -7.65 3.90
N PHE A 114 13.89 -6.52 4.57
CA PHE A 114 13.91 -5.19 3.96
C PHE A 114 14.89 -4.21 4.63
N GLY A 115 15.58 -4.63 5.68
CA GLY A 115 16.48 -3.79 6.48
C GLY A 115 17.76 -3.37 5.76
N SER A 116 18.21 -4.12 4.77
CA SER A 116 19.51 -3.94 4.11
C SER A 116 19.49 -3.14 2.80
N CYS A 117 18.38 -2.50 2.45
CA CYS A 117 18.32 -1.57 1.31
C CYS A 117 18.25 -0.12 1.80
N SER A 118 19.39 0.46 2.13
CA SER A 118 19.58 1.91 2.32
C SER A 118 20.98 2.30 1.89
#